data_AF-A0A075FNM3-F1
#
_entry.id   AF-A0A075FNM3-F1
#
_cell.length_a   1.000
_cell.length_b   1.000
_cell.length_c   1.000
_cell.angle_alpha   90.00
_cell.angle_beta   90.00
_cell.angle_gamma   90.00
#
_symmetry.space_group_name_H-M   'P 1'
#
loop_
_entity.id
_entity.type
_entity.pdbx_description
1 polymer ?
#
loop_
_entity_poly.entity_id
_entity_poly.type
_entity_poly.pdbx_seq_one_letter_code
_entity_poly.pdbx_strand_id
1 'polypeptide(L)'
;MLVGLTVWAILNGDADYSRARPTLETTEDWVTMGEAAALVLVSYAGVTKVAAIGGEIKNPGKNLPSGIMSSLIIGTVLYAVLVATMAAVIPPEAFFDSHGHPIEDPVRAFAEIVGGSSVALFAAVVAILTMTSMSLAGILAASRYLFAMSRDSLLPASLEDLHQKYDTPHVAIIITGLAMAWALVSIDVHQVAEFASGFQIMAYMLMCVSVLVMRKATRSHAWYQPEYRAPLHPFLQVFGILTGGSLLYFMGIEAVIGAAAAGAVGWMIYVGYGKRHISQRISPWETFRLMNSAPERAEERRRTAAFFAADTWGNKLLTLRQFTSAVDALGMRADDPDKLRVYFHAADDNGDGLIHLEQYLMALETMASDEE
;
A
#
# COMPACT_ATOMS: atom_id res chain seq x y z
N MET A 1 -21.97 14.65 15.31
CA MET A 1 -22.54 15.96 14.93
C MET A 1 -23.04 15.94 13.49
N LEU A 2 -22.17 15.86 12.47
CA LEU A 2 -22.56 15.84 11.05
C LEU A 2 -23.67 14.82 10.73
N VAL A 3 -23.50 13.56 11.12
CA VAL A 3 -24.53 12.52 10.98
C VAL A 3 -25.87 12.93 11.61
N GLY A 4 -25.84 13.63 12.75
CA GLY A 4 -27.04 14.13 13.41
C GLY A 4 -27.72 15.24 12.61
N LEU A 5 -26.95 16.17 12.03
CA LEU A 5 -27.48 17.21 11.13
C LEU A 5 -28.06 16.61 9.86
N THR A 6 -27.41 15.59 9.31
CA THR A 6 -27.91 14.84 8.15
C THR A 6 -29.22 14.16 8.43
N VAL A 7 -29.33 13.42 9.55
CA VAL A 7 -30.59 12.80 9.97
C VAL A 7 -31.68 13.86 10.19
N TRP A 8 -31.35 14.98 10.83
CA TRP A 8 -32.31 16.06 11.08
C TRP A 8 -32.80 16.72 9.78
N ALA A 9 -31.91 17.00 8.83
CA ALA A 9 -32.27 17.56 7.53
C ALA A 9 -33.19 16.63 6.72
N ILE A 10 -32.95 15.31 6.78
CA ILE A 10 -33.80 14.31 6.14
C ILE A 10 -35.19 14.27 6.80
N LEU A 11 -35.24 14.28 8.13
CA LEU A 11 -36.50 14.19 8.87
C LEU A 11 -37.38 15.44 8.74
N ASN A 12 -36.76 16.62 8.63
CA ASN A 12 -37.50 17.89 8.47
C ASN A 12 -37.97 18.14 7.03
N GLY A 13 -37.47 17.36 6.05
CA GLY A 13 -37.84 17.54 4.65
C GLY A 13 -37.11 18.67 3.94
N ASP A 14 -35.99 19.16 4.50
CA ASP A 14 -35.16 20.21 3.90
C ASP A 14 -34.34 19.70 2.70
N ALA A 15 -34.27 18.37 2.52
CA ALA A 15 -33.49 17.70 1.48
C ALA A 15 -34.30 17.52 0.19
N ASP A 16 -34.02 18.34 -0.83
CA ASP A 16 -34.55 18.18 -2.19
C ASP A 16 -33.63 17.27 -3.01
N TYR A 17 -33.89 15.96 -2.96
CA TYR A 17 -33.10 14.96 -3.68
C TYR A 17 -33.20 15.05 -5.22
N SER A 18 -34.08 15.89 -5.76
CA SER A 18 -34.09 16.14 -7.21
C SER A 18 -32.80 16.85 -7.66
N ARG A 19 -32.19 17.65 -6.77
CA ARG A 19 -30.93 18.37 -6.99
C ARG A 19 -29.71 17.46 -6.97
N ALA A 20 -29.80 16.34 -6.28
CA ALA A 20 -28.72 15.35 -6.17
C ALA A 20 -28.68 14.36 -7.36
N ARG A 21 -29.50 14.59 -8.40
CA ARG A 21 -29.48 13.74 -9.60
C ARG A 21 -28.40 14.23 -10.57
N PRO A 22 -27.43 13.37 -10.93
CA PRO A 22 -26.39 13.76 -11.87
C PRO A 22 -26.98 13.91 -13.28
N THR A 23 -26.72 15.03 -13.93
CA THR A 23 -26.99 15.27 -15.36
C THR A 23 -25.73 14.91 -16.14
N LEU A 24 -25.65 13.68 -16.64
CA LEU A 24 -24.51 13.17 -17.42
C LEU A 24 -24.90 13.08 -18.90
N GLU A 25 -25.15 14.24 -19.51
CA GLU A 25 -25.66 14.31 -20.88
C GLU A 25 -24.53 14.43 -21.91
N THR A 26 -23.43 15.08 -21.53
CA THR A 26 -22.29 15.35 -22.40
C THR A 26 -21.04 14.56 -21.99
N THR A 27 -20.11 14.38 -22.92
CA THR A 27 -18.79 13.78 -22.61
C THR A 27 -18.02 14.59 -21.56
N GLU A 28 -18.21 15.91 -21.54
CA GLU A 28 -17.58 16.82 -20.57
C GLU A 28 -18.10 16.55 -19.14
N ASP A 29 -19.40 16.27 -18.98
CA ASP A 29 -19.99 15.89 -17.68
C ASP A 29 -19.37 14.59 -17.14
N TRP A 30 -19.08 13.63 -18.02
CA TRP A 30 -18.42 12.37 -17.62
C TRP A 30 -16.96 12.58 -17.20
N VAL A 31 -16.25 13.49 -17.87
CA VAL A 31 -14.86 13.82 -17.54
C VAL A 31 -14.78 14.54 -16.20
N THR A 32 -15.62 15.55 -15.98
CA THR A 32 -15.68 16.30 -14.70
C THR A 32 -16.10 15.41 -13.53
N MET A 33 -17.00 14.44 -13.74
CA MET A 33 -17.30 13.42 -12.73
C MET A 33 -16.07 12.56 -12.41
N GLY A 34 -15.28 12.20 -13.43
CA GLY A 34 -14.03 11.45 -13.27
C GLY A 34 -12.96 12.22 -12.47
N GLU A 35 -12.82 13.52 -12.75
CA GLU A 35 -11.95 14.45 -12.01
C GLU A 35 -12.34 14.52 -10.53
N ALA A 36 -13.63 14.75 -10.26
CA ALA A 36 -14.15 14.79 -8.89
C ALA A 36 -13.93 13.45 -8.17
N ALA A 37 -14.16 12.32 -8.85
CA ALA A 37 -13.90 10.99 -8.28
C ALA A 37 -12.42 10.77 -7.95
N ALA A 38 -11.50 11.26 -8.78
CA ALA A 38 -10.06 11.18 -8.53
C ALA A 38 -9.63 12.04 -7.34
N LEU A 39 -10.15 13.27 -7.23
CA LEU A 39 -9.89 14.16 -6.08
C LEU A 39 -10.41 13.57 -4.76
N VAL A 40 -11.61 13.00 -4.77
CA VAL A 40 -12.21 12.37 -3.58
C VAL A 40 -11.41 11.15 -3.10
N LEU A 41 -10.63 10.49 -3.97
CA LEU A 41 -9.80 9.36 -3.57
C LEU A 41 -8.81 9.72 -2.46
N VAL A 42 -8.33 10.97 -2.40
CA VAL A 42 -7.46 11.44 -1.29
C VAL A 42 -8.16 11.40 0.05
N SER A 43 -9.48 11.56 0.11
CA SER A 43 -10.22 11.42 1.37
C SER A 43 -10.14 10.00 1.95
N TYR A 44 -9.81 8.99 1.12
CA TYR A 44 -9.58 7.60 1.51
C TYR A 44 -8.10 7.26 1.74
N ALA A 45 -7.19 8.23 1.57
CA ALA A 45 -5.74 8.07 1.70
C ALA A 45 -5.30 7.43 3.04
N GLY A 46 -6.09 7.61 4.09
CA GLY A 46 -5.75 7.21 5.46
C GLY A 46 -5.55 5.70 5.68
N VAL A 47 -6.04 4.83 4.80
CA VAL A 47 -5.98 3.37 4.98
C VAL A 47 -4.54 2.84 5.12
N THR A 48 -3.56 3.49 4.47
CA THR A 48 -2.15 3.08 4.55
C THR A 48 -1.49 3.46 5.86
N LYS A 49 -1.98 4.51 6.54
CA LYS A 49 -1.41 4.96 7.82
C LYS A 49 -1.57 3.89 8.90
N VAL A 50 -2.67 3.14 8.90
CA VAL A 50 -2.88 2.03 9.83
C VAL A 50 -1.88 0.91 9.60
N ALA A 51 -1.55 0.62 8.33
CA ALA A 51 -0.55 -0.38 7.98
C ALA A 51 0.87 0.00 8.44
N ALA A 52 1.21 1.29 8.46
CA ALA A 52 2.50 1.78 8.95
C ALA A 52 2.73 1.48 10.45
N ILE A 53 1.66 1.26 11.21
CA ILE A 53 1.68 0.97 12.65
C ILE A 53 1.35 -0.52 12.90
N GLY A 54 1.38 -1.35 11.86
CA GLY A 54 1.02 -2.77 11.94
C GLY A 54 1.81 -3.57 12.98
N GLY A 55 3.05 -3.16 13.28
CA GLY A 55 3.89 -3.79 14.30
C GLY A 55 3.40 -3.62 15.74
N GLU A 56 2.56 -2.62 16.02
CA GLU A 56 1.99 -2.39 17.35
C GLU A 56 0.61 -3.07 17.52
N ILE A 57 0.08 -3.71 16.46
CA ILE A 57 -1.27 -4.29 16.45
C ILE A 57 -1.23 -5.74 16.93
N LYS A 58 -2.09 -6.10 17.89
CA LYS A 58 -2.30 -7.48 18.32
C LYS A 58 -2.89 -8.30 17.16
N ASN A 59 -2.31 -9.45 16.83
CA ASN A 59 -2.75 -10.35 15.74
C ASN A 59 -2.95 -9.62 14.39
N PRO A 60 -1.89 -9.03 13.81
CA PRO A 60 -1.99 -8.16 12.64
C PRO A 60 -2.57 -8.88 11.41
N GLY A 61 -2.31 -10.17 11.21
CA GLY A 61 -2.81 -10.92 10.06
C GLY A 61 -4.34 -11.03 9.95
N LYS A 62 -5.07 -10.91 11.07
CA LYS A 62 -6.54 -10.90 11.07
C LYS A 62 -7.12 -9.51 11.32
N ASN A 63 -6.52 -8.76 12.24
CA ASN A 63 -7.06 -7.47 12.66
C ASN A 63 -6.78 -6.36 11.65
N LEU A 64 -5.64 -6.38 10.96
CA LEU A 64 -5.32 -5.35 9.96
C LEU A 64 -6.27 -5.43 8.75
N PRO A 65 -6.50 -6.60 8.10
CA PRO A 65 -7.43 -6.67 6.97
C PRO A 65 -8.86 -6.35 7.38
N SER A 66 -9.35 -6.90 8.49
CA SER A 66 -10.72 -6.63 8.96
C SER A 66 -10.92 -5.16 9.33
N GLY A 67 -9.92 -4.55 9.96
CA GLY A 67 -9.97 -3.13 10.34
C GLY A 67 -10.01 -2.21 9.14
N ILE A 68 -9.16 -2.44 8.13
CA ILE A 68 -9.13 -1.66 6.89
C ILE A 68 -10.44 -1.82 6.10
N MET A 69 -10.95 -3.05 5.94
CA MET A 69 -12.19 -3.28 5.20
C MET A 69 -13.41 -2.67 5.89
N SER A 70 -13.51 -2.82 7.22
CA SER A 70 -14.63 -2.28 7.98
C SER A 70 -14.62 -0.75 7.98
N SER A 71 -13.45 -0.13 8.16
CA SER A 71 -13.32 1.32 8.14
C SER A 71 -13.62 1.90 6.75
N LEU A 72 -13.21 1.21 5.68
CA LEU A 72 -13.52 1.61 4.31
C LEU A 72 -15.03 1.54 4.05
N ILE A 73 -15.70 0.43 4.39
CA ILE A 73 -17.16 0.29 4.19
C ILE A 73 -17.92 1.36 4.97
N ILE A 74 -17.60 1.53 6.25
CA ILE A 74 -18.25 2.54 7.10
C ILE A 74 -18.01 3.94 6.54
N GLY A 75 -16.76 4.26 6.16
CA GLY A 75 -16.38 5.54 5.58
C GLY A 75 -17.11 5.83 4.27
N THR A 76 -17.18 4.85 3.36
CA THR A 76 -17.87 4.98 2.07
C THR A 76 -19.37 5.22 2.26
N VAL A 77 -20.04 4.47 3.13
CA VAL A 77 -21.48 4.68 3.41
C VAL A 77 -21.71 6.05 4.02
N LEU A 78 -20.90 6.45 5.00
CA LEU A 78 -21.03 7.76 5.64
C LEU A 78 -20.79 8.89 4.63
N TYR A 79 -19.72 8.83 3.83
CA TYR A 79 -19.43 9.86 2.82
C TYR A 79 -20.55 9.94 1.78
N ALA A 80 -21.04 8.81 1.27
CA ALA A 80 -22.13 8.80 0.29
C ALA A 80 -23.41 9.45 0.85
N VAL A 81 -23.81 9.09 2.06
CA VAL A 81 -25.03 9.65 2.69
C VAL A 81 -24.87 11.13 3.01
N LEU A 82 -23.71 11.53 3.55
CA LEU A 82 -23.41 12.93 3.87
C LEU A 82 -23.41 13.80 2.62
N VAL A 83 -22.64 13.41 1.59
CA VAL A 83 -22.53 14.17 0.34
C VAL A 83 -23.87 14.24 -0.39
N ALA A 84 -24.62 13.14 -0.48
CA ALA A 84 -25.94 13.14 -1.10
C ALA A 84 -26.92 14.08 -0.38
N THR A 85 -26.87 14.13 0.96
CA THR A 85 -27.74 15.02 1.74
C THR A 85 -27.29 16.47 1.62
N MET A 86 -25.98 16.74 1.62
CA MET A 86 -25.43 18.07 1.40
C MET A 86 -25.82 18.62 0.02
N ALA A 87 -25.72 17.80 -1.03
CA ALA A 87 -26.15 18.16 -2.38
C ALA A 87 -27.67 18.37 -2.50
N ALA A 88 -28.47 17.69 -1.68
CA ALA A 88 -29.92 17.87 -1.64
C ALA A 88 -30.36 19.15 -0.89
N VAL A 89 -29.57 19.61 0.08
CA VAL A 89 -29.90 20.76 0.94
C VAL A 89 -29.28 22.06 0.43
N ILE A 90 -28.01 22.05 0.06
CA ILE A 90 -27.28 23.24 -0.38
C ILE A 90 -27.66 23.54 -1.84
N PRO A 91 -28.14 24.76 -2.16
CA PRO A 91 -28.36 25.18 -3.55
C PRO A 91 -27.06 25.12 -4.38
N PRO A 92 -27.10 24.73 -5.66
CA PRO A 92 -25.90 24.63 -6.51
C PRO A 92 -25.03 25.89 -6.51
N GLU A 93 -25.66 27.07 -6.47
CA GLU A 93 -24.97 28.36 -6.50
C GLU A 93 -24.19 28.61 -5.20
N ALA A 94 -24.60 28.02 -4.08
CA ALA A 94 -23.96 28.17 -2.79
C ALA A 94 -22.73 27.25 -2.61
N PHE A 95 -22.47 26.34 -3.56
CA PHE A 95 -21.22 25.57 -3.61
C PHE A 95 -20.07 26.34 -4.23
N PHE A 96 -20.32 27.50 -4.85
CA PHE A 96 -19.32 28.31 -5.50
C PHE A 96 -19.18 29.67 -4.81
N ASP A 97 -17.94 30.13 -4.68
CA ASP A 97 -17.64 31.46 -4.18
C ASP A 97 -17.93 32.55 -5.22
N SER A 98 -17.68 33.82 -4.86
CA SER A 98 -17.90 34.96 -5.76
C SER A 98 -17.01 34.96 -7.02
N HIS A 99 -15.98 34.12 -7.06
CA HIS A 99 -15.05 33.97 -8.18
C HIS A 99 -15.35 32.72 -9.02
N GLY A 100 -16.38 31.94 -8.65
CA GLY A 100 -16.76 30.70 -9.34
C GLY A 100 -15.93 29.48 -8.93
N HIS A 101 -15.18 29.55 -7.83
CA HIS A 101 -14.43 28.43 -7.29
C HIS A 101 -15.26 27.65 -6.26
N PRO A 102 -15.11 26.32 -6.17
CA PRO A 102 -15.76 25.53 -5.12
C PRO A 102 -15.39 26.03 -3.73
N ILE A 103 -16.38 26.15 -2.84
CA ILE A 103 -16.15 26.57 -1.46
C ILE A 103 -15.29 25.55 -0.70
N GLU A 104 -14.42 26.06 0.18
CA GLU A 104 -13.53 25.23 1.01
C GLU A 104 -14.20 24.76 2.31
N ASP A 105 -15.33 25.36 2.72
CA ASP A 105 -16.04 25.09 3.98
C ASP A 105 -17.48 24.56 3.82
N PRO A 106 -17.74 23.54 2.97
CA PRO A 106 -19.10 23.07 2.68
C PRO A 106 -19.83 22.50 3.90
N VAL A 107 -19.10 22.01 4.90
CA VAL A 107 -19.67 21.54 6.18
C VAL A 107 -20.31 22.69 6.97
N ARG A 108 -19.69 23.87 6.96
CA ARG A 108 -20.23 25.05 7.65
C ARG A 108 -21.46 25.56 6.91
N ALA A 109 -21.41 25.65 5.58
CA ALA A 109 -22.54 26.05 4.75
C ALA A 109 -23.75 25.12 4.97
N PHE A 110 -23.52 23.80 4.98
CA PHE A 110 -24.56 22.83 5.31
C PHE A 110 -25.15 23.05 6.71
N ALA A 111 -24.29 23.20 7.72
CA ALA A 111 -24.72 23.41 9.09
C ALA A 111 -25.48 24.74 9.29
N GLU A 112 -25.17 25.76 8.49
CA GLU A 112 -25.84 27.07 8.52
C GLU A 112 -27.26 27.00 7.95
N ILE A 113 -27.44 26.34 6.80
CA ILE A 113 -28.77 26.16 6.18
C ILE A 113 -29.66 25.31 7.08
N VAL A 114 -29.11 24.25 7.65
CA VAL A 114 -29.85 23.27 8.44
C VAL A 114 -30.10 23.81 9.85
N GLY A 115 -29.05 24.15 10.61
CA GLY A 115 -29.17 24.47 12.03
C GLY A 115 -29.04 25.95 12.38
N GLY A 116 -28.87 26.83 11.40
CA GLY A 116 -28.60 28.26 11.63
C GLY A 116 -27.17 28.56 12.09
N SER A 117 -26.87 29.85 12.26
CA SER A 117 -25.49 30.33 12.45
C SER A 117 -24.81 29.81 13.73
N SER A 118 -25.54 29.55 14.81
CA SER A 118 -24.97 28.98 16.03
C SER A 118 -24.47 27.55 15.84
N VAL A 119 -25.22 26.73 15.07
CA VAL A 119 -24.83 25.36 14.73
C VAL A 119 -23.67 25.37 13.72
N ALA A 120 -23.68 26.31 12.77
CA ALA A 120 -22.57 26.51 11.83
C ALA A 120 -21.25 26.85 12.55
N LEU A 121 -21.29 27.77 13.52
CA LEU A 121 -20.11 28.12 14.32
C LEU A 121 -19.60 26.92 15.12
N PHE A 122 -20.51 26.17 15.76
CA PHE A 122 -20.15 24.95 16.48
C PHE A 122 -19.52 23.91 15.53
N ALA A 123 -20.08 23.73 14.34
CA ALA A 123 -19.57 22.83 13.32
C ALA A 123 -18.17 23.24 12.84
N ALA A 124 -17.92 24.53 12.64
CA ALA A 124 -16.61 25.05 12.26
C ALA A 124 -15.55 24.77 13.34
N VAL A 125 -15.87 24.99 14.62
CA VAL A 125 -14.96 24.69 15.74
C VAL A 125 -14.63 23.19 15.79
N VAL A 126 -15.64 22.33 15.65
CA VAL A 126 -15.45 20.87 15.61
C VAL A 126 -14.60 20.44 14.41
N ALA A 127 -14.80 21.06 13.25
CA ALA A 127 -14.01 20.79 12.05
C ALA A 127 -12.53 21.15 12.27
N ILE A 128 -12.23 22.33 12.82
CA ILE A 128 -10.86 22.75 13.14
C ILE A 128 -10.19 21.78 14.13
N LEU A 129 -10.88 21.37 15.19
CA LEU A 129 -10.35 20.40 16.15
C LEU A 129 -10.05 19.04 15.50
N THR A 130 -10.95 18.59 14.62
CA THR A 130 -10.81 17.32 13.89
C THR A 130 -9.65 17.37 12.91
N MET A 131 -9.53 18.45 12.13
CA MET A 131 -8.41 18.67 11.20
C MET A 131 -7.08 18.77 11.94
N THR A 132 -7.02 19.47 13.08
CA THR A 132 -5.82 19.55 13.92
C THR A 132 -5.36 18.16 14.39
N SER A 133 -6.31 17.34 14.85
CA SER A 133 -6.02 15.95 15.24
C SER A 133 -5.51 15.11 14.06
N MET A 134 -6.13 15.26 12.88
CA MET A 134 -5.73 14.56 11.65
C MET A 134 -4.34 14.97 11.18
N SER A 135 -4.00 16.26 11.26
CA SER A 135 -2.68 16.80 10.94
C SER A 135 -1.60 16.22 11.86
N LEU A 136 -1.86 16.16 13.17
CA LEU A 136 -0.92 15.54 14.12
C LEU A 136 -0.68 14.05 13.78
N ALA A 137 -1.73 13.30 13.46
CA ALA A 137 -1.59 11.91 13.00
C ALA A 137 -0.81 11.80 11.67
N GLY A 138 -0.95 12.78 10.78
CA GLY A 138 -0.17 12.88 9.54
C GLY A 138 1.32 13.04 9.79
N ILE A 139 1.71 13.96 10.67
CA ILE A 139 3.11 14.23 11.04
C ILE A 139 3.75 12.97 11.67
N LEU A 140 3.02 12.30 12.57
CA LEU A 140 3.48 11.05 13.19
C LEU A 140 3.67 9.92 12.17
N ALA A 141 2.75 9.78 11.20
CA ALA A 141 2.86 8.75 10.17
C ALA A 141 4.04 9.03 9.21
N ALA A 142 4.21 10.29 8.77
CA ALA A 142 5.25 10.68 7.82
C ALA A 142 6.67 10.38 8.34
N SER A 143 6.94 10.74 9.60
CA SER A 143 8.25 10.47 10.22
C SER A 143 8.56 8.97 10.36
N ARG A 144 7.55 8.13 10.63
CA ARG A 144 7.70 6.67 10.74
C ARG A 144 8.07 6.00 9.41
N TYR A 145 7.60 6.52 8.28
CA TYR A 145 8.02 6.03 6.96
C TYR A 145 9.51 6.27 6.73
N LEU A 146 10.01 7.48 7.01
CA LEU A 146 11.44 7.79 6.87
C LEU A 146 12.31 6.94 7.80
N PHE A 147 11.88 6.78 9.05
CA PHE A 147 12.56 5.92 10.03
C PHE A 147 12.65 4.46 9.53
N ALA A 148 11.53 3.88 9.06
CA ALA A 148 11.50 2.52 8.54
C ALA A 148 12.39 2.35 7.29
N MET A 149 12.35 3.31 6.36
CA MET A 149 13.21 3.30 5.17
C MET A 149 14.70 3.44 5.51
N SER A 150 15.05 4.23 6.53
CA SER A 150 16.42 4.35 7.03
C SER A 150 16.93 3.03 7.61
N ARG A 151 16.09 2.34 8.39
CA ARG A 151 16.42 1.02 8.96
C ARG A 151 16.67 -0.04 7.90
N ASP A 152 15.99 0.08 6.75
CA ASP A 152 16.21 -0.77 5.58
C ASP A 152 17.40 -0.31 4.71
N SER A 153 18.22 0.65 5.20
CA SER A 153 19.39 1.22 4.53
C SER A 153 19.09 1.92 3.19
N LEU A 154 17.84 2.38 3.00
CA LEU A 154 17.43 3.14 1.80
C LEU A 154 17.66 4.65 1.95
N LEU A 155 17.72 5.13 3.20
CA LEU A 155 17.95 6.53 3.56
C LEU A 155 19.14 6.65 4.53
N PRO A 156 19.71 7.86 4.70
CA PRO A 156 20.82 8.10 5.62
C PRO A 156 20.51 7.64 7.05
N ALA A 157 21.46 6.92 7.67
CA ALA A 157 21.34 6.36 9.02
C ALA A 157 20.95 7.39 10.10
N SER A 158 21.20 8.69 9.91
CA SER A 158 20.75 9.71 10.86
C SER A 158 19.23 9.78 11.05
N LEU A 159 18.43 9.26 10.11
CA LEU A 159 16.97 9.22 10.21
C LEU A 159 16.45 8.07 11.05
N GLU A 160 17.28 7.06 11.35
CA GLU A 160 16.94 5.99 12.27
C GLU A 160 17.28 6.32 13.73
N ASP A 161 17.94 7.45 13.99
CA ASP A 161 18.38 7.80 15.34
C ASP A 161 17.21 8.23 16.24
N LEU A 162 17.14 7.61 17.42
CA LEU A 162 16.06 7.81 18.38
C LEU A 162 16.49 8.76 19.50
N HIS A 163 15.56 9.61 19.92
CA HIS A 163 15.80 10.50 21.04
C HIS A 163 15.88 9.73 22.37
N GLN A 164 17.00 9.83 23.09
CA GLN A 164 17.31 9.04 24.29
C GLN A 164 16.23 9.01 25.38
N LYS A 165 15.42 10.07 25.50
CA LYS A 165 14.36 10.19 26.52
C LYS A 165 12.99 9.72 26.06
N TYR A 166 12.69 9.85 24.76
CA TYR A 166 11.33 9.69 24.22
C TYR A 166 11.21 8.53 23.22
N ASP A 167 12.33 7.93 22.83
CA ASP A 167 12.42 6.86 21.82
C ASP A 167 11.72 7.21 20.50
N THR A 168 11.73 8.51 20.15
CA THR A 168 11.13 9.05 18.93
C THR A 168 12.19 9.40 17.89
N PRO A 169 11.94 9.18 16.59
CA PRO A 169 12.86 9.51 15.51
C PRO A 169 12.90 11.03 15.25
N HIS A 170 13.62 11.75 16.11
CA HIS A 170 13.60 13.20 16.20
C HIS A 170 14.07 13.90 14.91
N VAL A 171 15.11 13.38 14.25
CA VAL A 171 15.61 13.95 12.97
C VAL A 171 14.55 13.82 11.87
N ALA A 172 13.89 12.66 11.76
CA ALA A 172 12.82 12.44 10.80
C ALA A 172 11.62 13.37 11.07
N ILE A 173 11.27 13.60 12.33
CA ILE A 173 10.21 14.54 12.73
C ILE A 173 10.57 15.98 12.33
N ILE A 174 11.80 16.42 12.59
CA ILE A 174 12.24 17.79 12.26
C ILE A 174 12.20 18.01 10.74
N ILE A 175 12.74 17.08 9.94
CA ILE A 175 12.76 17.21 8.48
C ILE A 175 11.36 17.21 7.90
N THR A 176 10.48 16.31 8.35
CA THR A 176 9.08 16.28 7.89
C THR A 176 8.32 17.54 8.29
N GLY A 177 8.51 18.03 9.52
CA GLY A 177 7.92 19.28 9.99
C GLY A 177 8.38 20.50 9.19
N LEU A 178 9.68 20.60 8.88
CA LEU A 178 10.22 21.68 8.05
C LEU A 178 9.70 21.62 6.61
N ALA A 179 9.62 20.43 6.01
CA ALA A 179 9.06 20.25 4.67
C ALA A 179 7.58 20.65 4.62
N MET A 180 6.79 20.29 5.64
CA MET A 180 5.39 20.69 5.77
C MET A 180 5.24 22.20 5.99
N ALA A 181 6.07 22.81 6.84
CA ALA A 181 6.07 24.25 7.07
C ALA A 181 6.38 25.03 5.77
N TRP A 182 7.32 24.51 4.98
CA TRP A 182 7.64 25.09 3.67
C TRP A 182 6.47 24.94 2.69
N ALA A 183 5.84 23.76 2.61
CA ALA A 183 4.69 23.53 1.75
C ALA A 183 3.51 24.45 2.10
N LEU A 184 3.24 24.67 3.39
CA LEU A 184 2.17 25.55 3.89
C LEU A 184 2.32 27.01 3.43
N VAL A 185 3.54 27.48 3.19
CA VAL A 185 3.80 28.87 2.75
C VAL A 185 3.94 28.97 1.22
N SER A 186 4.24 27.85 0.55
CA SER A 186 4.67 27.85 -0.85
C SER A 186 3.62 27.31 -1.83
N ILE A 187 2.61 26.55 -1.37
CA ILE A 187 1.67 25.83 -2.23
C ILE A 187 0.24 26.09 -1.77
N ASP A 188 -0.65 26.38 -2.72
CA ASP A 188 -2.09 26.55 -2.47
C ASP A 188 -2.77 25.23 -2.09
N VAL A 189 -3.82 25.29 -1.26
CA VAL A 189 -4.53 24.10 -0.76
C VAL A 189 -5.11 23.24 -1.90
N HIS A 190 -5.58 23.87 -2.97
CA HIS A 190 -6.11 23.15 -4.12
C HIS A 190 -5.03 22.36 -4.84
N GLN A 191 -3.89 22.99 -5.13
CA GLN A 191 -2.73 22.34 -5.75
C GLN A 191 -2.14 21.24 -4.87
N VAL A 192 -2.12 21.43 -3.54
CA VAL A 192 -1.70 20.37 -2.60
C VAL A 192 -2.60 19.14 -2.75
N ALA A 193 -3.92 19.32 -2.85
CA ALA A 193 -4.84 18.21 -3.06
C ALA A 193 -4.57 17.52 -4.40
N GLU A 194 -4.28 18.27 -5.46
CA GLU A 194 -3.98 17.71 -6.77
C GLU A 194 -2.71 16.86 -6.80
N PHE A 195 -1.59 17.42 -6.32
CA PHE A 195 -0.31 16.71 -6.25
C PHE A 195 -0.38 15.49 -5.33
N ALA A 196 -1.05 15.63 -4.17
CA ALA A 196 -1.20 14.54 -3.22
C ALA A 196 -2.05 13.40 -3.81
N SER A 197 -3.11 13.72 -4.56
CA SER A 197 -3.94 12.71 -5.22
C SER A 197 -3.15 11.92 -6.25
N GLY A 198 -2.42 12.61 -7.13
CA GLY A 198 -1.58 11.97 -8.14
C GLY A 198 -0.55 11.03 -7.51
N PHE A 199 0.17 11.50 -6.49
CA PHE A 199 1.09 10.67 -5.71
C PHE A 199 0.39 9.45 -5.11
N GLN A 200 -0.78 9.62 -4.50
CA GLN A 200 -1.48 8.53 -3.81
C GLN A 200 -2.01 7.48 -4.78
N ILE A 201 -2.56 7.91 -5.93
CA ILE A 201 -3.00 7.02 -7.01
C ILE A 201 -1.81 6.19 -7.51
N MET A 202 -0.68 6.85 -7.81
CA MET A 202 0.54 6.17 -8.21
C MET A 202 1.02 5.16 -7.15
N ALA A 203 1.02 5.55 -5.87
CA ALA A 203 1.41 4.68 -4.78
C ALA A 203 0.52 3.44 -4.69
N TYR A 204 -0.80 3.58 -4.86
CA TYR A 204 -1.73 2.44 -4.89
C TYR A 204 -1.53 1.52 -6.08
N MET A 205 -1.27 2.08 -7.26
CA MET A 205 -0.90 1.27 -8.43
C MET A 205 0.38 0.47 -8.17
N LEU A 206 1.43 1.12 -7.62
CA LEU A 206 2.70 0.47 -7.29
C LEU A 206 2.54 -0.60 -6.20
N MET A 207 1.64 -0.39 -5.22
CA MET A 207 1.30 -1.42 -4.23
C MET A 207 0.64 -2.64 -4.89
N CYS A 208 -0.28 -2.43 -5.82
CA CYS A 208 -0.91 -3.52 -6.57
C CYS A 208 0.13 -4.30 -7.41
N VAL A 209 1.01 -3.59 -8.13
CA VAL A 209 2.11 -4.20 -8.87
C VAL A 209 3.04 -4.98 -7.94
N SER A 210 3.42 -4.40 -6.80
CA SER A 210 4.29 -5.05 -5.82
C SER A 210 3.70 -6.35 -5.30
N VAL A 211 2.40 -6.39 -5.00
CA VAL A 211 1.73 -7.63 -4.60
C VAL A 211 1.78 -8.67 -5.71
N LEU A 212 1.48 -8.32 -6.96
CA LEU A 212 1.55 -9.26 -8.09
C LEU A 212 2.95 -9.87 -8.25
N VAL A 213 3.99 -9.02 -8.17
CA VAL A 213 5.40 -9.42 -8.26
C VAL A 213 5.77 -10.33 -7.09
N MET A 214 5.48 -9.91 -5.86
CA MET A 214 5.83 -10.67 -4.65
C MET A 214 5.12 -12.01 -4.58
N ARG A 215 3.85 -12.09 -4.98
CA ARG A 215 3.07 -13.34 -4.97
C ARG A 215 3.60 -14.36 -5.97
N LYS A 216 4.08 -13.90 -7.13
CA LYS A 216 4.73 -14.79 -8.10
C LYS A 216 6.14 -15.18 -7.64
N ALA A 217 6.90 -14.26 -7.05
CA ALA A 217 8.25 -14.50 -6.55
C ALA A 217 8.30 -15.23 -5.18
N THR A 218 7.15 -15.47 -4.53
CA THR A 218 7.06 -16.07 -3.19
C THR A 218 7.79 -17.40 -3.09
N ARG A 219 7.71 -18.24 -4.13
CA ARG A 219 8.33 -19.59 -4.14
C ARG A 219 9.84 -19.59 -3.96
N SER A 220 10.51 -18.48 -4.27
CA SER A 220 11.97 -18.35 -4.16
C SER A 220 12.42 -17.56 -2.93
N HIS A 221 11.48 -17.00 -2.15
CA HIS A 221 11.78 -16.13 -1.00
C HIS A 221 11.11 -16.65 0.26
N ALA A 222 11.85 -17.47 1.02
CA ALA A 222 11.34 -18.13 2.24
C ALA A 222 10.85 -17.15 3.33
N TRP A 223 11.37 -15.92 3.36
CA TRP A 223 10.99 -14.87 4.31
C TRP A 223 9.60 -14.27 4.04
N TYR A 224 9.03 -14.46 2.85
CA TYR A 224 7.73 -13.92 2.50
C TYR A 224 6.64 -14.97 2.66
N GLN A 225 6.02 -15.03 3.83
CA GLN A 225 4.91 -15.94 4.13
C GLN A 225 3.64 -15.14 4.45
N PRO A 226 2.83 -14.80 3.43
CA PRO A 226 1.68 -13.94 3.62
C PRO A 226 0.52 -14.65 4.33
N GLU A 227 0.17 -14.18 5.53
CA GLU A 227 -0.98 -14.67 6.31
C GLU A 227 -2.34 -14.32 5.67
N TYR A 228 -2.43 -13.16 5.02
CA TYR A 228 -3.65 -12.73 4.31
C TYR A 228 -3.52 -12.96 2.80
N ARG A 229 -4.60 -13.47 2.19
CA ARG A 229 -4.76 -13.58 0.74
C ARG A 229 -5.97 -12.76 0.32
N ALA A 230 -5.76 -11.81 -0.60
CA ALA A 230 -6.83 -11.00 -1.12
C ALA A 230 -7.84 -11.87 -1.89
N PRO A 231 -9.16 -11.64 -1.71
CA PRO A 231 -10.16 -12.29 -2.55
C PRO A 231 -9.95 -11.89 -4.01
N LEU A 232 -10.25 -12.79 -4.95
CA LEU A 232 -10.16 -12.55 -6.39
C LEU A 232 -8.75 -12.16 -6.90
N HIS A 233 -7.68 -12.54 -6.21
CA HIS A 233 -6.32 -12.38 -6.75
C HIS A 233 -6.13 -13.25 -8.02
N PRO A 234 -5.56 -12.73 -9.13
CA PRO A 234 -4.95 -11.41 -9.32
C PRO A 234 -5.87 -10.32 -9.90
N PHE A 235 -7.14 -10.63 -10.18
CA PHE A 235 -8.07 -9.71 -10.84
C PHE A 235 -8.22 -8.39 -10.08
N LEU A 236 -8.29 -8.42 -8.75
CA LEU A 236 -8.44 -7.21 -7.94
C LEU A 236 -7.24 -6.24 -8.09
N GLN A 237 -6.02 -6.76 -8.20
CA GLN A 237 -4.80 -5.97 -8.37
C GLN A 237 -4.74 -5.37 -9.78
N VAL A 238 -5.10 -6.15 -10.81
CA VAL A 238 -5.17 -5.65 -12.19
C VAL A 238 -6.23 -4.57 -12.30
N PHE A 239 -7.40 -4.77 -11.68
CA PHE A 239 -8.45 -3.76 -11.61
C PHE A 239 -7.93 -2.47 -10.96
N GLY A 240 -7.26 -2.54 -9.81
CA GLY A 240 -6.70 -1.36 -9.13
C GLY A 240 -5.66 -0.61 -9.96
N ILE A 241 -4.85 -1.31 -10.76
CA ILE A 241 -3.88 -0.68 -11.67
C ILE A 241 -4.60 0.03 -12.82
N LEU A 242 -5.57 -0.63 -13.44
CA LEU A 242 -6.31 -0.06 -14.57
C LEU A 242 -7.16 1.14 -14.13
N THR A 243 -7.91 1.01 -13.04
CA THR A 243 -8.73 2.11 -12.51
C THR A 243 -7.88 3.25 -11.97
N GLY A 244 -6.75 2.96 -11.31
CA GLY A 244 -5.78 3.98 -10.91
C GLY A 244 -5.24 4.75 -12.12
N GLY A 245 -4.88 4.04 -13.20
CA GLY A 245 -4.43 4.66 -14.44
C GLY A 245 -5.50 5.53 -15.10
N SER A 246 -6.75 5.07 -15.11
CA SER A 246 -7.89 5.85 -15.61
C SER A 246 -8.16 7.10 -14.76
N LEU A 247 -8.13 6.99 -13.43
CA LEU A 247 -8.32 8.14 -12.53
C LEU A 247 -7.19 9.16 -12.68
N LEU A 248 -5.94 8.71 -12.83
CA LEU A 248 -4.82 9.61 -13.07
C LEU A 248 -4.96 10.34 -14.41
N TYR A 249 -5.53 9.68 -15.42
CA TYR A 249 -5.84 10.30 -16.71
C TYR A 249 -6.94 11.36 -16.59
N PHE A 250 -8.06 11.04 -15.91
CA PHE A 250 -9.16 11.99 -15.72
C PHE A 250 -8.72 13.22 -14.94
N MET A 251 -7.90 13.04 -13.91
CA MET A 251 -7.45 14.13 -13.05
C MET A 251 -6.55 15.17 -13.74
N GLY A 252 -6.02 14.85 -14.93
CA GLY A 252 -5.23 15.79 -15.72
C GLY A 252 -3.75 15.85 -15.34
N ILE A 253 -3.07 16.88 -15.86
CA ILE A 253 -1.61 16.94 -15.88
C ILE A 253 -1.00 17.18 -14.49
N GLU A 254 -1.67 17.91 -13.61
CA GLU A 254 -1.15 18.26 -12.28
C GLU A 254 -0.94 17.02 -11.41
N ALA A 255 -1.89 16.07 -11.46
CA ALA A 255 -1.77 14.79 -10.79
C ALA A 255 -0.60 13.96 -11.34
N VAL A 256 -0.42 13.95 -12.67
CA VAL A 256 0.69 13.27 -13.32
C VAL A 256 2.03 13.88 -12.92
N ILE A 257 2.11 15.21 -12.82
CA ILE A 257 3.30 15.92 -12.34
C ILE A 257 3.60 15.50 -10.89
N GLY A 258 2.61 15.51 -10.00
CA GLY A 258 2.79 15.07 -8.61
C GLY A 258 3.29 13.63 -8.49
N ALA A 259 2.69 12.71 -9.24
CA ALA A 259 3.12 11.31 -9.33
C ALA A 259 4.56 11.20 -9.86
N ALA A 260 4.85 11.82 -11.01
CA ALA A 260 6.16 11.75 -11.66
C ALA A 260 7.25 12.39 -10.81
N ALA A 261 6.98 13.53 -10.17
CA ALA A 261 7.91 14.21 -9.28
C ALA A 261 8.25 13.34 -8.07
N ALA A 262 7.26 12.76 -7.41
CA ALA A 262 7.49 11.86 -6.27
C ALA A 262 8.28 10.60 -6.69
N GLY A 263 7.93 10.01 -7.84
CA GLY A 263 8.65 8.88 -8.41
C GLY A 263 10.10 9.21 -8.75
N ALA A 264 10.34 10.38 -9.36
CA ALA A 264 11.67 10.87 -9.69
C ALA A 264 12.51 11.13 -8.42
N VAL A 265 11.93 11.75 -7.39
CA VAL A 265 12.60 11.97 -6.10
C VAL A 265 12.97 10.64 -5.46
N GLY A 266 12.04 9.69 -5.40
CA GLY A 266 12.31 8.34 -4.87
C GLY A 266 13.41 7.61 -5.65
N TRP A 267 13.38 7.70 -6.98
CA TRP A 267 14.41 7.13 -7.85
C TRP A 267 15.80 7.76 -7.61
N MET A 268 15.87 9.09 -7.53
CA MET A 268 17.12 9.82 -7.26
C MET A 268 17.72 9.41 -5.92
N ILE A 269 16.90 9.31 -4.87
CA ILE A 269 17.34 8.86 -3.54
C ILE A 269 17.86 7.41 -3.60
N TYR A 270 17.12 6.52 -4.28
CA TYR A 270 17.53 5.12 -4.42
C TYR A 270 18.86 4.98 -5.16
N VAL A 271 19.05 5.66 -6.29
CA VAL A 271 20.30 5.58 -7.06
C VAL A 271 21.45 6.26 -6.33
N GLY A 272 21.20 7.39 -5.67
CA GLY A 272 22.21 8.19 -4.98
C GLY A 272 22.74 7.52 -3.69
N TYR A 273 21.85 6.96 -2.88
CA TYR A 273 22.19 6.40 -1.57
C TYR A 273 21.84 4.90 -1.44
N GLY A 274 20.57 4.54 -1.64
CA GLY A 274 20.06 3.20 -1.32
C GLY A 274 20.78 2.06 -2.04
N LYS A 275 21.07 2.20 -3.34
CA LYS A 275 21.74 1.17 -4.15
C LYS A 275 23.12 0.79 -3.60
N ARG A 276 23.80 1.68 -2.86
CA ARG A 276 25.12 1.43 -2.29
C ARG A 276 25.07 0.77 -0.89
N HIS A 277 23.95 0.89 -0.18
CA HIS A 277 23.86 0.52 1.25
C HIS A 277 22.88 -0.62 1.54
N ILE A 278 22.04 -1.04 0.57
CA ILE A 278 21.10 -2.16 0.75
C ILE A 278 21.83 -3.47 1.06
N SER A 279 21.35 -4.18 2.08
CA SER A 279 21.87 -5.48 2.52
C SER A 279 21.38 -6.68 1.69
N GLN A 280 20.16 -6.62 1.14
CA GLN A 280 19.59 -7.72 0.34
C GLN A 280 19.98 -7.60 -1.14
N ARG A 281 20.81 -8.55 -1.62
CA ARG A 281 21.32 -8.55 -3.00
C ARG A 281 20.34 -9.07 -4.05
N ILE A 282 19.30 -9.82 -3.66
CA ILE A 282 18.33 -10.41 -4.60
C ILE A 282 16.96 -9.83 -4.29
N SER A 283 16.44 -9.04 -5.23
CA SER A 283 15.12 -8.45 -5.10
C SER A 283 14.03 -9.39 -5.63
N PRO A 284 12.81 -9.37 -5.05
CA PRO A 284 11.65 -10.09 -5.60
C PRO A 284 11.38 -9.75 -7.08
N TRP A 285 11.70 -8.53 -7.49
CA TRP A 285 11.58 -8.08 -8.87
C TRP A 285 12.55 -8.80 -9.82
N GLU A 286 13.81 -8.97 -9.43
CA GLU A 286 14.79 -9.72 -10.23
C GLU A 286 14.38 -11.17 -10.40
N THR A 287 13.88 -11.81 -9.34
CA THR A 287 13.34 -13.16 -9.42
C THR A 287 12.13 -13.23 -10.33
N PHE A 288 11.18 -12.31 -10.19
CA PHE A 288 10.01 -12.23 -11.07
C PHE A 288 10.41 -12.10 -12.54
N ARG A 289 11.36 -11.20 -12.83
CA ARG A 289 11.90 -11.02 -14.18
C ARG A 289 12.56 -12.29 -14.68
N LEU A 290 13.40 -12.94 -13.86
CA LEU A 290 14.10 -14.17 -14.22
C LEU A 290 13.12 -15.32 -14.50
N MET A 291 12.10 -15.49 -13.67
CA MET A 291 11.05 -16.50 -13.87
C MET A 291 10.31 -16.31 -15.19
N ASN A 292 10.14 -15.07 -15.66
CA ASN A 292 9.49 -14.79 -16.94
C ASN A 292 10.44 -14.91 -18.14
N SER A 293 11.73 -14.56 -17.99
CA SER A 293 12.68 -14.56 -19.10
C SER A 293 13.43 -15.89 -19.28
N ALA A 294 13.69 -16.62 -18.19
CA ALA A 294 14.49 -17.85 -18.17
C ALA A 294 14.04 -18.74 -16.98
N PRO A 295 12.91 -19.45 -17.11
CA PRO A 295 12.31 -20.21 -16.01
C PRO A 295 13.24 -21.30 -15.46
N GLU A 296 13.96 -22.02 -16.32
CA GLU A 296 14.93 -23.06 -15.90
C GLU A 296 16.01 -22.50 -14.97
N ARG A 297 16.60 -21.34 -15.32
CA ARG A 297 17.61 -20.66 -14.49
C ARG A 297 17.04 -20.17 -13.16
N ALA A 298 15.75 -19.80 -13.14
CA ALA A 298 15.09 -19.40 -11.89
C ALA A 298 14.91 -20.61 -10.96
N GLU A 299 14.54 -21.77 -11.52
CA GLU A 299 14.37 -23.01 -10.76
C GLU A 299 15.73 -23.56 -10.27
N GLU A 300 16.76 -23.55 -11.11
CA GLU A 300 18.13 -23.93 -10.73
C GLU A 300 18.64 -23.07 -9.56
N ARG A 301 18.46 -21.74 -9.62
CA ARG A 301 18.80 -20.83 -8.52
C ARG A 301 18.01 -21.13 -7.26
N ARG A 302 16.72 -21.44 -7.39
CA ARG A 302 15.85 -21.78 -6.26
C ARG A 302 16.29 -23.07 -5.57
N ARG A 303 16.57 -24.11 -6.35
CA ARG A 303 17.09 -25.41 -5.86
C ARG A 303 18.44 -25.23 -5.17
N THR A 304 19.35 -24.49 -5.79
CA THR A 304 20.67 -24.17 -5.24
C THR A 304 20.58 -23.37 -3.94
N ALA A 305 19.67 -22.39 -3.86
CA ALA A 305 19.44 -21.63 -2.63
C ALA A 305 18.91 -22.52 -1.50
N ALA A 306 18.01 -23.46 -1.80
CA ALA A 306 17.51 -24.42 -0.81
C ALA A 306 18.63 -25.35 -0.29
N PHE A 307 19.53 -25.79 -1.17
CA PHE A 307 20.72 -26.56 -0.77
C PHE A 307 21.57 -25.80 0.25
N PHE A 308 22.00 -24.57 -0.06
CA PHE A 308 22.82 -23.78 0.84
C PHE A 308 22.09 -23.33 2.10
N ALA A 309 20.77 -23.17 2.05
CA ALA A 309 19.97 -22.85 3.24
C ALA A 309 19.85 -24.04 4.21
N ALA A 310 19.82 -25.27 3.69
CA ALA A 310 19.76 -26.49 4.50
C ALA A 310 21.13 -26.93 5.03
N ASP A 311 22.23 -26.52 4.40
CA ASP A 311 23.59 -26.77 4.88
C ASP A 311 23.90 -25.92 6.13
N THR A 312 23.60 -26.50 7.30
CA THR A 312 23.88 -25.89 8.60
C THR A 312 25.37 -25.92 8.98
N TRP A 313 26.19 -26.71 8.30
CA TRP A 313 27.61 -26.89 8.63
C TRP A 313 28.53 -26.04 7.75
N GLY A 314 28.03 -25.52 6.62
CA GLY A 314 28.79 -24.71 5.68
C GLY A 314 29.85 -25.49 4.90
N ASN A 315 29.75 -26.83 4.88
CA ASN A 315 30.70 -27.72 4.23
C ASN A 315 30.29 -28.08 2.79
N LYS A 316 29.19 -27.52 2.28
CA LYS A 316 28.63 -27.76 0.94
C LYS A 316 28.24 -29.22 0.70
N LEU A 317 27.77 -29.89 1.76
CA LEU A 317 27.30 -31.27 1.76
C LEU A 317 25.98 -31.33 2.53
N LEU A 318 25.06 -32.19 2.09
CA LEU A 318 23.84 -32.44 2.84
C LEU A 318 23.81 -33.86 3.38
N THR A 319 23.50 -33.99 4.67
CA THR A 319 23.03 -35.24 5.26
C THR A 319 21.59 -35.53 4.83
N LEU A 320 21.11 -36.76 5.01
CA LEU A 320 19.71 -37.13 4.76
C LEU A 320 18.70 -36.18 5.43
N ARG A 321 18.99 -35.72 6.65
CA ARG A 321 18.10 -34.79 7.38
C ARG A 321 18.10 -33.39 6.77
N GLN A 322 19.25 -32.92 6.28
CA GLN A 322 19.34 -31.62 5.62
C GLN A 322 18.74 -31.70 4.20
N PHE A 323 18.94 -32.82 3.49
CA PHE A 323 18.30 -33.09 2.21
C PHE A 323 16.78 -33.04 2.31
N THR A 324 16.19 -33.79 3.24
CA THR A 324 14.75 -33.77 3.49
C THR A 324 14.25 -32.36 3.80
N SER A 325 14.97 -31.61 4.64
CA SER A 325 14.63 -30.20 4.92
C SER A 325 14.72 -29.29 3.68
N ALA A 326 15.68 -29.51 2.78
CA ALA A 326 15.84 -28.74 1.56
C ALA A 326 14.69 -29.00 0.57
N VAL A 327 14.33 -30.28 0.41
CA VAL A 327 13.21 -30.73 -0.43
C VAL A 327 11.87 -30.21 0.11
N ASP A 328 11.65 -30.29 1.43
CA ASP A 328 10.47 -29.74 2.09
C ASP A 328 10.36 -28.22 1.88
N ALA A 329 11.49 -27.49 1.95
CA ALA A 329 11.52 -26.05 1.69
C ALA A 329 11.15 -25.69 0.24
N LEU A 330 11.37 -26.60 -0.72
CA LEU A 330 10.93 -26.45 -2.10
C LEU A 330 9.46 -26.80 -2.33
N GLY A 331 8.79 -27.38 -1.32
CA GLY A 331 7.40 -27.81 -1.40
C GLY A 331 7.19 -29.08 -2.21
N MET A 332 8.27 -29.82 -2.53
CA MET A 332 8.23 -31.14 -3.18
C MET A 332 8.01 -32.20 -2.12
N ARG A 333 6.83 -32.15 -1.50
CA ARG A 333 6.52 -32.97 -0.32
C ARG A 333 6.21 -34.39 -0.77
N ALA A 334 7.09 -35.34 -0.45
CA ALA A 334 6.77 -36.75 -0.64
C ALA A 334 5.70 -37.18 0.39
N ASP A 335 4.65 -37.88 -0.07
CA ASP A 335 3.62 -38.46 0.80
C ASP A 335 4.18 -39.49 1.79
N ASP A 336 5.35 -40.07 1.47
CA ASP A 336 6.02 -41.09 2.27
C ASP A 336 7.48 -40.67 2.57
N PRO A 337 7.87 -40.54 3.87
CA PRO A 337 9.23 -40.25 4.28
C PRO A 337 10.26 -41.23 3.71
N ASP A 338 9.88 -42.49 3.48
CA ASP A 338 10.81 -43.50 2.97
C ASP A 338 11.15 -43.28 1.49
N LYS A 339 10.27 -42.64 0.70
CA LYS A 339 10.60 -42.28 -0.70
C LYS A 339 11.76 -41.28 -0.79
N LEU A 340 11.81 -40.28 0.10
CA LEU A 340 12.92 -39.32 0.12
C LEU A 340 14.25 -39.99 0.44
N ARG A 341 14.22 -41.06 1.26
CA ARG A 341 15.42 -41.85 1.56
C ARG A 341 15.88 -42.62 0.33
N VAL A 342 14.96 -43.14 -0.47
CA VAL A 342 15.30 -43.82 -1.74
C VAL A 342 15.99 -42.84 -2.69
N TYR A 343 15.43 -41.65 -2.92
CA TYR A 343 16.07 -40.64 -3.77
C TYR A 343 17.43 -40.19 -3.23
N PHE A 344 17.56 -40.03 -1.91
CA PHE A 344 18.83 -39.70 -1.28
C PHE A 344 19.90 -40.78 -1.54
N HIS A 345 19.56 -42.05 -1.30
CA HIS A 345 20.48 -43.16 -1.52
C HIS A 345 20.76 -43.43 -3.00
N ALA A 346 19.82 -43.12 -3.90
CA ALA A 346 20.02 -43.24 -5.34
C ALA A 346 20.96 -42.14 -5.88
N ALA A 347 20.98 -40.96 -5.26
CA ALA A 347 21.84 -39.85 -5.65
C ALA A 347 23.23 -39.87 -4.98
N ASP A 348 23.37 -40.61 -3.87
CA ASP A 348 24.63 -40.83 -3.15
C ASP A 348 25.49 -41.88 -3.88
N ASP A 349 26.20 -41.44 -4.93
CA ASP A 349 26.99 -42.33 -5.80
C ASP A 349 28.17 -43.02 -5.08
N ASN A 350 28.73 -42.39 -4.04
CA ASN A 350 29.91 -42.90 -3.33
C ASN A 350 29.55 -43.65 -2.04
N GLY A 351 28.28 -43.59 -1.61
CA GLY A 351 27.75 -44.29 -0.45
C GLY A 351 28.26 -43.77 0.88
N ASP A 352 28.74 -42.52 0.94
CA ASP A 352 29.30 -41.94 2.16
C ASP A 352 28.24 -41.32 3.10
N GLY A 353 26.96 -41.32 2.67
CA GLY A 353 25.84 -40.77 3.42
C GLY A 353 25.76 -39.25 3.36
N LEU A 354 26.45 -38.60 2.41
CA LEU A 354 26.44 -37.18 2.14
C LEU A 354 26.22 -36.93 0.65
N ILE A 355 25.46 -35.89 0.30
CA ILE A 355 25.24 -35.51 -1.10
C ILE A 355 25.85 -34.15 -1.41
N HIS A 356 26.51 -34.08 -2.57
CA HIS A 356 27.00 -32.83 -3.15
C HIS A 356 25.88 -32.06 -3.87
N LEU A 357 26.16 -30.81 -4.23
CA LEU A 357 25.20 -29.96 -4.96
C LEU A 357 24.74 -30.59 -6.28
N GLU A 358 25.65 -31.19 -7.06
CA GLU A 358 25.30 -31.81 -8.35
C GLU A 358 24.39 -33.02 -8.17
N GLN A 359 24.72 -33.91 -7.22
CA GLN A 359 23.91 -35.07 -6.84
C GLN A 359 22.52 -34.65 -6.33
N TYR A 360 22.48 -33.60 -5.50
CA TYR A 360 21.23 -33.00 -5.04
C TYR A 360 20.35 -32.50 -6.19
N LEU A 361 20.93 -31.77 -7.15
CA LEU A 361 20.18 -31.26 -8.30
C LEU A 361 19.67 -32.40 -9.19
N MET A 362 20.48 -33.44 -9.41
CA MET A 362 20.07 -34.63 -10.16
C MET A 362 18.95 -35.40 -9.44
N ALA A 363 19.03 -35.55 -8.11
CA ALA A 363 17.97 -36.14 -7.32
C ALA A 363 16.64 -35.40 -7.51
N LEU A 364 16.67 -34.06 -7.48
CA LEU A 364 15.48 -33.23 -7.68
C LEU A 364 14.91 -33.31 -9.09
N GLU A 365 15.74 -33.47 -10.11
CA GLU A 365 15.27 -33.70 -11.49
C GLU A 365 14.56 -35.04 -11.62
N THR A 366 15.12 -36.08 -11.01
CA THR A 366 14.53 -37.43 -10.98
C THR A 366 13.20 -37.43 -10.23
N MET A 367 13.12 -36.70 -9.12
CA MET A 367 11.87 -36.53 -8.36
C MET A 367 10.80 -35.80 -9.18
N ALA A 368 11.20 -34.76 -9.95
CA ALA A 368 10.27 -34.00 -10.77
C ALA A 368 9.74 -34.81 -11.96
N SER A 369 10.55 -35.70 -12.55
CA SER A 369 10.11 -36.58 -13.64
C SER A 369 9.16 -37.69 -13.18
N ASP A 370 9.24 -38.11 -11.91
CA ASP A 370 8.37 -39.14 -11.35
C ASP A 370 7.00 -38.61 -10.88
N GLU A 371 6.83 -37.28 -10.79
CA GLU A 371 5.57 -36.60 -10.45
C GLU A 371 4.72 -36.19 -11.68
N GLU A 372 5.31 -36.10 -12.88
CA GLU A 372 4.63 -35.84 -14.17
C GLU A 372 4.05 -37.13 -14.79
#